data_AF-A0A4Q2XIB1-F1
#
_entry.id   AF-A0A4Q2XIB1-F1
#
_cell.length_a   1.000
_cell.length_b   1.000
_cell.length_c   1.000
_cell.angle_alpha   90.00
_cell.angle_beta   90.00
_cell.angle_gamma   90.00
#
_symmetry.space_group_name_H-M   'P 1'
#
loop_
_entity.id
_entity.type
_entity.pdbx_description
1 polymer ?
#
loop_
_entity_poly.entity_id
_entity_poly.type
_entity_poly.pdbx_seq_one_letter_code
_entity_poly.pdbx_strand_id
1 'polypeptide(L)'
;MSLDENGFTILRSGVPQELLEELRDGIFSETRAGERCLLDLPPVRETAKLLKEQLVRSGHLPAEAVAIQAISFNKTATTNWKVAWHQDLMFPFARGVSAVGFDLPTLKQGVAHARPPVGVLEELLAVRLHLDECD
;
A
#
# COMPACT_ATOMS: atom_id res chain seq x y z
N MET A 1 22.79 -2.01 -1.79
CA MET A 1 22.11 -0.74 -1.49
C MET A 1 21.01 -1.05 -0.50
N SER A 2 21.05 -0.48 0.70
CA SER A 2 20.09 -0.78 1.77
C SER A 2 18.89 0.17 1.76
N LEU A 3 17.80 -0.26 2.42
CA LEU A 3 16.60 0.54 2.64
C LEU A 3 16.93 1.83 3.42
N ASP A 4 17.77 1.72 4.45
CA ASP A 4 18.11 2.84 5.35
C ASP A 4 18.93 3.93 4.65
N GLU A 5 19.78 3.55 3.69
CA GLU A 5 20.61 4.51 2.95
C GLU A 5 19.86 5.22 1.82
N ASN A 6 18.98 4.50 1.10
CA ASN A 6 18.36 5.01 -0.14
C ASN A 6 16.89 5.39 0.03
N GLY A 7 16.28 5.02 1.15
CA GLY A 7 14.84 5.13 1.36
C GLY A 7 14.02 4.09 0.57
N PHE A 8 14.66 3.17 -0.15
CA PHE A 8 14.02 2.04 -0.82
C PHE A 8 14.98 0.86 -1.02
N THR A 9 14.41 -0.33 -1.23
CA THR A 9 15.11 -1.52 -1.72
C THR A 9 14.16 -2.35 -2.59
N ILE A 10 14.72 -3.22 -3.44
CA ILE A 10 13.95 -4.13 -4.30
C ILE A 10 14.24 -5.56 -3.88
N LEU A 11 13.17 -6.32 -3.64
CA LEU A 11 13.23 -7.72 -3.25
C LEU A 11 12.46 -8.56 -4.27
N ARG A 12 12.94 -9.78 -4.53
CA ARG A 12 12.13 -10.78 -5.22
C ARG A 12 10.97 -11.17 -4.31
N SER A 13 9.75 -11.00 -4.79
CA SER A 13 8.56 -11.42 -4.05
C SER A 13 8.53 -12.94 -3.86
N GLY A 14 8.18 -13.38 -2.66
CA GLY A 14 7.86 -14.78 -2.35
C GLY A 14 6.37 -15.11 -2.53
N VAL A 15 5.58 -14.22 -3.12
CA VAL A 15 4.16 -14.44 -3.42
C VAL A 15 4.03 -15.48 -4.55
N PRO A 16 3.22 -16.55 -4.37
CA PRO A 16 3.00 -17.56 -5.40
C PRO A 16 2.40 -16.99 -6.68
N GLN A 17 2.73 -17.61 -7.81
CA GLN A 17 2.27 -17.18 -9.13
C GLN A 17 0.73 -17.19 -9.23
N GLU A 18 0.09 -18.21 -8.65
CA GLU A 18 -1.36 -18.36 -8.67
C GLU A 18 -2.06 -17.18 -7.97
N LEU A 19 -1.47 -16.70 -6.87
CA LEU A 19 -2.00 -15.56 -6.13
C LEU A 19 -1.73 -14.24 -6.87
N LEU A 20 -0.61 -14.11 -7.59
CA LEU A 20 -0.36 -12.96 -8.47
C LEU A 20 -1.40 -12.90 -9.61
N GLU A 21 -1.75 -14.03 -10.19
CA GLU A 21 -2.80 -14.15 -11.22
C GLU A 21 -4.17 -13.77 -10.66
N GLU A 22 -4.56 -14.31 -9.50
CA GLU A 22 -5.82 -13.94 -8.84
C GLU A 22 -5.89 -12.44 -8.54
N LEU A 23 -4.79 -11.82 -8.09
CA LEU A 23 -4.73 -10.38 -7.88
C LEU A 23 -4.95 -9.61 -9.19
N ARG A 24 -4.24 -9.98 -10.26
CA ARG A 24 -4.34 -9.32 -11.57
C ARG A 24 -5.77 -9.32 -12.08
N ASP A 25 -6.49 -10.42 -11.90
CA ASP A 25 -7.85 -10.57 -12.40
C ASP A 25 -8.89 -9.91 -11.49
N GLY A 26 -8.57 -9.73 -10.20
CA GLY A 26 -9.56 -9.38 -9.17
C GLY A 26 -9.50 -7.96 -8.58
N ILE A 27 -8.35 -7.26 -8.65
CA ILE A 27 -8.16 -6.01 -7.88
C ILE A 27 -8.25 -4.72 -8.71
N PHE A 28 -8.38 -4.85 -10.02
CA PHE A 28 -8.43 -3.71 -10.93
C PHE A 28 -9.87 -3.42 -11.37
N SER A 29 -10.15 -2.12 -11.51
CA SER A 29 -11.39 -1.64 -12.08
C SER A 29 -11.15 -1.20 -13.51
N GLU A 30 -12.06 -1.55 -14.42
CA GLU A 30 -12.00 -1.09 -15.82
C GLU A 30 -12.23 0.42 -15.95
N THR A 31 -12.89 1.03 -14.95
CA THR A 31 -13.34 2.42 -15.01
C THR A 31 -12.50 3.36 -14.15
N ARG A 32 -11.69 2.82 -13.24
CA ARG A 32 -10.89 3.63 -12.31
C ARG A 32 -9.43 3.28 -12.38
N ALA A 33 -8.66 4.37 -12.37
CA ALA A 33 -7.22 4.40 -12.44
C ALA A 33 -6.57 3.75 -11.20
N GLY A 34 -7.18 3.91 -10.02
CA GLY A 34 -6.79 3.19 -8.82
C GLY A 34 -7.95 2.88 -7.89
N GLU A 35 -7.88 1.73 -7.23
CA GLU A 35 -8.85 1.28 -6.24
C GLU A 35 -8.21 1.23 -4.86
N ARG A 36 -8.97 1.62 -3.84
CA ARG A 36 -8.52 1.66 -2.43
C ARG A 36 -9.35 0.69 -1.61
N CYS A 37 -9.00 0.54 -0.32
CA CYS A 37 -9.68 -0.37 0.62
C CYS A 37 -9.58 -1.85 0.23
N LEU A 38 -8.51 -2.22 -0.49
CA LEU A 38 -8.38 -3.57 -1.04
C LEU A 38 -8.09 -4.64 0.01
N LEU A 39 -7.76 -4.27 1.26
CA LEU A 39 -7.57 -5.22 2.36
C LEU A 39 -8.87 -5.97 2.74
N ASP A 40 -10.02 -5.55 2.21
CA ASP A 40 -11.27 -6.31 2.36
C ASP A 40 -11.34 -7.53 1.42
N LEU A 41 -10.47 -7.59 0.40
CA LEU A 41 -10.38 -8.73 -0.51
C LEU A 41 -9.48 -9.85 0.08
N PRO A 42 -9.97 -11.10 0.15
CA PRO A 42 -9.16 -12.24 0.61
C PRO A 42 -7.77 -12.38 -0.04
N PRO A 43 -7.62 -12.34 -1.39
CA PRO A 43 -6.30 -12.52 -2.01
C PRO A 43 -5.30 -11.40 -1.63
N VAL A 44 -5.80 -10.18 -1.42
CA VAL A 44 -4.97 -9.05 -1.01
C VAL A 44 -4.50 -9.22 0.44
N ARG A 45 -5.37 -9.70 1.35
CA ARG A 45 -4.96 -10.00 2.73
C ARG A 45 -3.94 -11.11 2.80
N GLU A 46 -4.14 -12.16 2.00
CA GLU A 46 -3.20 -13.28 1.95
C GLU A 46 -1.82 -12.82 1.45
N THR A 47 -1.81 -12.05 0.36
CA THR A 47 -0.59 -11.43 -0.17
C THR A 47 0.10 -10.55 0.86
N ALA A 48 -0.66 -9.70 1.57
CA ALA A 48 -0.10 -8.83 2.61
C ALA A 48 0.54 -9.62 3.76
N LYS A 49 -0.03 -10.77 4.14
CA LYS A 49 0.56 -11.66 5.17
C LYS A 49 1.87 -12.29 4.68
N LEU A 50 1.89 -12.81 3.46
CA LEU A 50 3.10 -13.41 2.87
C LEU A 50 4.23 -12.39 2.74
N LEU A 51 3.92 -11.17 2.26
CA LEU A 51 4.89 -10.08 2.17
C LEU A 51 5.38 -9.66 3.57
N LYS A 52 4.49 -9.56 4.56
CA LYS A 52 4.86 -9.29 5.95
C LYS A 52 5.86 -10.35 6.45
N GLU A 53 5.56 -11.63 6.29
CA GLU A 53 6.45 -12.72 6.74
C GLU A 53 7.82 -12.67 6.07
N GLN A 54 7.86 -12.33 4.77
CA GLN A 54 9.12 -12.13 4.06
C GLN A 54 9.91 -10.94 4.62
N LEU A 55 9.27 -9.79 4.83
CA LEU A 55 9.91 -8.58 5.33
C LEU A 55 10.37 -8.71 6.78
N VAL A 56 9.62 -9.46 7.61
CA VAL A 56 10.03 -9.81 8.97
C VAL A 56 11.29 -10.68 8.94
N ARG A 57 11.32 -11.73 8.10
CA ARG A 57 12.50 -12.61 7.97
C ARG A 57 13.73 -11.89 7.47
N SER A 58 13.57 -10.87 6.62
CA SER A 58 14.66 -10.05 6.10
C SER A 58 15.07 -8.90 7.03
N GLY A 59 14.39 -8.72 8.17
CA GLY A 59 14.67 -7.65 9.13
C GLY A 59 14.22 -6.25 8.71
N HIS A 60 13.32 -6.13 7.72
CA HIS A 60 12.79 -4.84 7.26
C HIS A 60 11.52 -4.41 8.00
N LEU A 61 10.89 -5.32 8.75
CA LEU A 61 9.63 -5.04 9.43
C LEU A 61 9.55 -5.80 10.76
N PRO A 62 9.05 -5.20 11.85
CA PRO A 62 8.81 -5.91 13.11
C PRO A 62 7.66 -6.91 12.99
N ALA A 63 7.65 -7.95 13.83
CA ALA A 63 6.64 -9.01 13.78
C ALA A 63 5.22 -8.51 14.11
N GLU A 64 5.13 -7.42 14.87
CA GLU A 64 3.91 -6.77 15.33
C GLU A 64 3.24 -5.90 14.26
N ALA A 65 3.95 -5.60 13.16
CA ALA A 65 3.44 -4.73 12.11
C ALA A 65 2.15 -5.29 11.47
N VAL A 66 1.28 -4.38 11.03
CA VAL A 66 0.01 -4.72 10.38
C VAL A 66 -0.15 -3.92 9.10
N ALA A 67 -0.79 -4.53 8.09
CA ALA A 67 -1.19 -3.81 6.90
C ALA A 67 -2.40 -2.92 7.24
N ILE A 68 -2.25 -1.61 7.02
CA ILE A 68 -3.30 -0.61 7.31
C ILE A 68 -4.02 -0.13 6.06
N GLN A 69 -3.42 -0.31 4.88
CA GLN A 69 -3.97 0.14 3.60
C GLN A 69 -3.42 -0.71 2.45
N ALA A 70 -4.27 -0.95 1.44
CA ALA A 70 -3.86 -1.47 0.15
C ALA A 70 -4.58 -0.69 -0.97
N ILE A 71 -3.82 -0.35 -2.01
CA ILE A 71 -4.26 0.43 -3.17
C ILE A 71 -3.71 -0.25 -4.41
N SER A 72 -4.54 -0.45 -5.44
CA SER A 72 -4.13 -0.90 -6.76
C SER A 72 -4.04 0.30 -7.70
N PHE A 73 -3.08 0.25 -8.63
CA PHE A 73 -2.93 1.24 -9.68
C PHE A 73 -2.88 0.50 -11.01
N ASN A 74 -3.96 0.60 -11.79
CA ASN A 74 -3.99 0.04 -13.15
C ASN A 74 -3.60 1.14 -14.13
N LYS A 75 -2.36 1.11 -14.62
CA LYS A 75 -1.86 2.06 -15.60
C LYS A 75 -1.92 1.43 -16.99
N THR A 76 -2.91 1.82 -17.76
CA THR A 76 -3.03 1.44 -19.18
C THR A 76 -2.65 2.63 -20.07
N ALA A 77 -2.47 2.41 -21.37
CA ALA A 77 -2.22 3.51 -22.32
C ALA A 77 -3.33 4.58 -22.31
N THR A 78 -4.58 4.19 -22.04
CA THR A 78 -5.75 5.08 -21.96
C THR A 78 -5.99 5.64 -20.56
N THR A 79 -5.42 5.01 -19.53
CA THR A 79 -5.64 5.33 -18.12
C THR A 79 -4.29 5.51 -17.41
N ASN A 80 -3.50 6.48 -17.87
CA ASN A 80 -2.21 6.83 -17.30
C ASN A 80 -2.19 8.31 -16.90
N TRP A 81 -2.13 8.59 -15.60
CA TRP A 81 -1.99 9.95 -15.10
C TRP A 81 -0.59 10.16 -14.52
N LYS A 82 -0.01 11.31 -14.84
CA LYS A 82 1.29 11.70 -14.31
C LYS A 82 1.16 11.99 -12.82
N VAL A 83 1.97 11.29 -12.04
CA VAL A 83 2.11 11.54 -10.61
C VAL A 83 3.43 12.28 -10.41
N ALA A 84 3.36 13.52 -9.91
CA ALA A 84 4.55 14.28 -9.56
C ALA A 84 5.26 13.66 -8.35
N TRP A 85 6.53 14.01 -8.13
CA TRP A 85 7.23 13.63 -6.90
C TRP A 85 6.44 14.09 -5.67
N HIS A 86 6.13 13.15 -4.77
CA HIS A 86 5.34 13.38 -3.57
C HIS A 86 5.64 12.27 -2.54
N GLN A 87 5.12 12.47 -1.33
CA GLN A 87 5.07 11.46 -0.27
C GLN A 87 3.61 11.14 0.06
N ASP A 88 3.33 9.88 0.36
CA ASP A 88 2.01 9.47 0.85
C ASP A 88 1.90 9.79 2.34
N LEU A 89 1.07 10.78 2.66
CA LEU A 89 0.90 11.30 4.02
C LEU A 89 -0.52 11.10 4.57
N MET A 90 -1.42 10.49 3.80
CA MET A 90 -2.87 10.44 4.10
C MET A 90 -3.35 8.99 4.25
N PHE A 91 -3.72 8.59 5.46
CA PHE A 91 -4.05 7.20 5.79
C PHE A 91 -5.50 7.04 6.27
N PRO A 92 -6.09 5.83 6.11
CA PRO A 92 -7.47 5.58 6.50
C PRO A 92 -7.64 5.41 8.02
N PHE A 93 -8.79 5.83 8.54
CA PHE A 93 -9.17 5.69 9.95
C PHE A 93 -10.59 5.14 10.06
N ALA A 94 -10.84 4.34 11.11
CA ALA A 94 -12.15 3.71 11.35
C ALA A 94 -13.28 4.72 11.62
N ARG A 95 -12.95 5.96 11.99
CA ARG A 95 -13.89 7.07 12.22
C ARG A 95 -13.21 8.41 11.96
N GLY A 96 -13.99 9.48 11.95
CA GLY A 96 -13.47 10.85 11.83
C GLY A 96 -12.41 11.16 12.88
N VAL A 97 -11.35 11.86 12.47
CA VAL A 97 -10.17 12.16 13.29
C VAL A 97 -10.20 13.61 13.76
N SER A 98 -10.18 13.80 15.07
CA SER A 98 -10.09 15.11 15.74
C SER A 98 -9.00 15.16 16.82
N ALA A 99 -8.14 14.14 16.88
CA ALA A 99 -7.06 14.04 17.85
C ALA A 99 -5.93 15.05 17.54
N VAL A 100 -5.27 15.54 18.59
CA VAL A 100 -4.14 16.48 18.46
C VAL A 100 -3.02 15.85 17.62
N GLY A 101 -2.46 16.65 16.70
CA GLY A 101 -1.38 16.25 15.81
C GLY A 101 -1.83 15.53 14.54
N PHE A 102 -3.13 15.20 14.41
CA PHE A 102 -3.72 14.76 13.15
C PHE A 102 -4.32 15.95 12.42
N ASP A 103 -4.09 16.04 11.11
CA ASP A 103 -4.60 17.13 10.30
C ASP A 103 -5.11 16.66 8.93
N LEU A 104 -5.58 17.62 8.12
CA LEU A 104 -6.15 17.40 6.79
C LEU A 104 -7.28 16.34 6.74
N PRO A 105 -8.28 16.38 7.64
CA PRO A 105 -9.36 15.40 7.63
C PRO A 105 -10.09 15.45 6.29
N THR A 106 -10.27 14.28 5.65
CA THR A 106 -10.96 14.14 4.37
C THR A 106 -11.72 12.82 4.31
N LEU A 107 -12.71 12.73 3.44
CA LEU A 107 -13.43 11.49 3.15
C LEU A 107 -13.01 10.98 1.76
N LYS A 108 -12.55 9.73 1.66
CA LYS A 108 -12.25 9.07 0.37
C LYS A 108 -13.04 7.78 0.29
N GLN A 109 -13.91 7.66 -0.72
CA GLN A 109 -14.79 6.49 -0.90
C GLN A 109 -15.55 6.08 0.39
N GLY A 110 -16.04 7.06 1.14
CA GLY A 110 -16.75 6.82 2.40
C GLY A 110 -15.87 6.47 3.60
N VAL A 111 -14.54 6.37 3.43
CA VAL A 111 -13.58 6.09 4.51
C VAL A 111 -12.91 7.38 4.97
N ALA A 112 -12.90 7.61 6.28
CA ALA A 112 -12.23 8.76 6.88
C ALA A 112 -10.71 8.64 6.65
N HIS A 113 -10.08 9.73 6.24
CA HIS A 113 -8.64 9.84 6.10
C HIS A 113 -8.14 11.09 6.82
N ALA A 114 -6.93 11.03 7.32
CA ALA A 114 -6.21 12.17 7.88
C ALA A 114 -4.71 11.96 7.67
N ARG A 115 -3.92 13.02 7.87
CA ARG A 115 -2.49 12.90 8.02
C ARG A 115 -2.17 12.73 9.51
N PRO A 116 -1.51 11.63 9.92
CA PRO A 116 -1.13 11.42 11.30
C PRO A 116 0.12 12.24 11.67
N PRO A 117 0.46 12.31 12.98
CA PRO A 117 1.72 12.93 13.44
C PRO A 117 2.95 12.28 12.79
N VAL A 118 4.05 13.04 12.68
CA VAL A 118 5.30 12.57 12.06
C VAL A 118 5.83 11.26 12.65
N GLY A 119 5.77 11.08 13.98
CA GLY A 119 6.23 9.85 14.62
C GLY A 119 5.45 8.61 14.17
N VAL A 120 4.17 8.76 13.78
CA VAL A 120 3.41 7.65 13.19
C VAL A 120 3.85 7.43 11.74
N LEU A 121 4.09 8.50 10.97
CA LEU A 121 4.56 8.40 9.58
C LEU A 121 5.92 7.69 9.49
N GLU A 122 6.82 7.94 10.44
CA GLU A 122 8.15 7.33 10.53
C GLU A 122 8.12 5.82 10.82
N GLU A 123 7.01 5.29 11.35
CA GLU A 123 6.80 3.86 11.58
C GLU A 123 6.23 3.13 10.35
N LEU A 124 5.85 3.86 9.29
CA LEU A 124 5.21 3.28 8.11
C LEU A 124 6.23 2.82 7.07
N LEU A 125 6.09 1.57 6.64
CA LEU A 125 6.79 1.02 5.48
C LEU A 125 5.82 0.91 4.29
N ALA A 126 6.13 1.59 3.20
CA ALA A 126 5.42 1.41 1.94
C ALA A 126 5.95 0.17 1.21
N VAL A 127 5.08 -0.79 0.92
CA VAL A 127 5.41 -1.99 0.15
C VAL A 127 4.73 -1.91 -1.21
N ARG A 128 5.52 -1.97 -2.28
CA ARG A 128 5.03 -2.02 -3.65
C ARG A 128 5.26 -3.41 -4.23
N LEU A 129 4.19 -4.06 -4.65
CA LEU A 129 4.21 -5.31 -5.40
C LEU A 129 3.89 -4.99 -6.86
N HIS A 130 4.81 -5.31 -7.78
CA HIS A 130 4.54 -5.27 -9.21
C HIS A 130 3.86 -6.59 -9.60
N LEU A 131 2.70 -6.49 -10.27
CA LEU A 131 1.96 -7.66 -10.77
C LEU A 131 2.28 -7.98 -12.23
N ASP A 132 2.92 -7.04 -12.93
CA ASP A 132 3.37 -7.12 -14.31
C ASP A 132 4.88 -6.84 -14.37
N GLU A 133 5.49 -7.19 -15.50
CA GLU A 133 6.83 -6.71 -15.82
C GLU A 133 6.84 -5.17 -15.78
N CYS A 134 7.72 -4.63 -14.95
CA CYS A 134 7.89 -3.20 -14.74
C CYS A 134 9.39 -2.91 -14.77
N ASP A 135 9.80 -1.97 -15.62
CA ASP A 135 11.17 -1.45 -15.70
C ASP A 135 11.43 -0.36 -14.64
#